data_AF-A0A2H0MIY8-F1
#
_entry.id   AF-A0A2H0MIY8-F1
#
_cell.length_a   1.000
_cell.length_b   1.000
_cell.length_c   1.000
_cell.angle_alpha   90.00
_cell.angle_beta   90.00
_cell.angle_gamma   90.00
#
_symmetry.space_group_name_H-M   'P 1'
#
loop_
_entity.id
_entity.type
_entity.pdbx_description
1 polymer ?
#
loop_
_entity_poly.entity_id
_entity_poly.type
_entity_poly.pdbx_seq_one_letter_code
_entity_poly.pdbx_strand_id
1 'polypeptide(L)'
;MAVVSIIGPKGGIGKTTLSINTAAALTRALKPATPDNRVCLVDLDLRLPTISSLLESHPQKTFYDVFETIANKTYQVDFLRTLYRIVTLFKAHLNGDGRASSPQLSKSFALYQNLNPELFHFSEFRFGDQMHELFLHRGEVVTPADLTLLKPLLDRLDLKAFREILQESEENSRPAIDEYINYVEEYSFSILGGEVPILGKKNHRKRINEPAFLVFFLEVLHELFDRFDYVILDTPAGGVNHLSSLMNSIDQVLFVFDMSNSIAVNGSIDALHSFIDYYEEFYDDFKAGRLTGLDKAYVNRLIASQGQEAVDETLRNKKLGIIFNRCQDTKSISQCLDRLREYLDTLDQYDAYKKRIHMVGMVPHHKIINITNNRGALFYDKDRGLSSRINSVAQNVTTRFGECPTLDRSNREIINYLQKSSGFTFSKKISRIASNFS
;
A
#
# COMPACT_ATOMS: atom_id res chain seq x y z
N MET A 1 9.58 11.97 -0.85
CA MET A 1 8.89 10.69 -0.56
C MET A 1 9.23 9.65 -1.62
N ALA A 2 9.49 8.40 -1.21
CA ALA A 2 9.56 7.23 -2.05
C ALA A 2 8.92 6.03 -1.34
N VAL A 3 7.94 5.39 -1.97
CA VAL A 3 7.27 4.19 -1.43
C VAL A 3 7.86 2.95 -2.08
N VAL A 4 8.37 2.04 -1.25
CA VAL A 4 9.07 0.83 -1.64
C VAL A 4 8.30 -0.38 -1.15
N SER A 5 7.82 -1.21 -2.06
CA SER A 5 7.11 -2.44 -1.72
C SER A 5 8.05 -3.65 -1.77
N ILE A 6 8.06 -4.46 -0.72
CA ILE A 6 8.84 -5.70 -0.67
C ILE A 6 7.89 -6.88 -0.88
N ILE A 7 8.02 -7.58 -2.00
CA ILE A 7 7.11 -8.61 -2.47
C ILE A 7 7.84 -9.95 -2.60
N GLY A 8 7.10 -11.04 -2.44
CA GLY A 8 7.55 -12.33 -2.94
C GLY A 8 6.48 -13.42 -2.83
N PRO A 9 6.77 -14.61 -3.36
CA PRO A 9 5.73 -15.59 -3.71
C PRO A 9 5.03 -16.22 -2.51
N LYS A 10 5.72 -16.34 -1.38
CA LYS A 10 5.26 -17.16 -0.24
C LYS A 10 5.62 -16.53 1.10
N GLY A 11 5.01 -17.07 2.16
CA GLY A 11 5.42 -16.82 3.54
C GLY A 11 6.79 -17.43 3.81
N GLY A 12 7.53 -16.87 4.78
CA GLY A 12 8.78 -17.46 5.25
C GLY A 12 10.00 -17.31 4.31
N ILE A 13 9.91 -16.57 3.21
CA ILE A 13 11.06 -16.28 2.33
C ILE A 13 11.95 -15.13 2.84
N GLY A 14 11.57 -14.49 3.95
CA GLY A 14 12.32 -13.39 4.57
C GLY A 14 11.93 -11.97 4.17
N LYS A 15 10.71 -11.74 3.64
CA LYS A 15 10.20 -10.39 3.29
C LYS A 15 10.30 -9.43 4.48
N THR A 16 9.57 -9.72 5.56
CA THR A 16 9.58 -8.94 6.80
C THR A 16 10.97 -8.70 7.35
N THR A 17 11.80 -9.74 7.40
CA THR A 17 13.20 -9.59 7.84
C THR A 17 13.96 -8.59 6.96
N LEU A 18 13.82 -8.67 5.64
CA LEU A 18 14.45 -7.70 4.72
C LEU A 18 13.84 -6.31 4.86
N SER A 19 12.52 -6.20 5.06
CA SER A 19 11.80 -4.93 5.25
C SER A 19 12.33 -4.16 6.46
N ILE A 20 12.40 -4.81 7.63
CA ILE A 20 12.85 -4.15 8.86
C ILE A 20 14.35 -3.79 8.78
N ASN A 21 15.20 -4.70 8.29
CA ASN A 21 16.64 -4.41 8.19
C ASN A 21 16.92 -3.31 7.14
N THR A 22 16.17 -3.27 6.03
CA THR A 22 16.29 -2.20 5.02
C THR A 22 15.84 -0.85 5.58
N ALA A 23 14.78 -0.81 6.40
CA ALA A 23 14.34 0.40 7.10
C ALA A 23 15.45 0.97 7.99
N ALA A 24 16.10 0.10 8.78
CA ALA A 24 17.22 0.48 9.64
C ALA A 24 18.41 1.03 8.83
N ALA A 25 18.74 0.40 7.70
CA ALA A 25 19.84 0.87 6.85
C ALA A 25 19.54 2.20 6.15
N LEU A 26 18.32 2.39 5.63
CA LEU A 26 17.88 3.68 5.06
C LEU A 26 17.98 4.79 6.09
N THR A 27 17.44 4.56 7.29
CA THR A 27 17.48 5.51 8.41
C THR A 27 18.92 5.96 8.70
N ARG A 28 19.86 5.01 8.71
CA ARG A 28 21.28 5.30 8.98
C ARG A 28 21.97 6.03 7.82
N ALA A 29 21.53 5.81 6.59
CA ALA A 29 22.07 6.47 5.40
C ALA A 29 21.64 7.95 5.29
N LEU A 30 20.46 8.31 5.78
CA LEU A 30 19.81 9.61 5.53
C LEU A 30 20.26 10.76 6.47
N LYS A 31 21.41 10.70 7.17
CA LYS A 31 21.85 11.66 8.22
C LYS A 31 21.73 13.16 7.87
N PRO A 32 21.49 14.07 8.87
CA PRO A 32 21.48 13.82 10.33
C PRO A 32 20.09 13.53 10.87
N ALA A 33 19.99 12.61 11.84
CA ALA A 33 18.75 12.18 12.51
C ALA A 33 18.12 13.32 13.33
N THR A 34 17.27 14.11 12.67
CA THR A 34 16.19 14.84 13.33
C THR A 34 15.11 13.83 13.72
N PRO A 35 14.38 14.06 14.83
CA PRO A 35 13.29 13.19 15.30
C PRO A 35 12.17 12.99 14.27
N ASP A 36 12.08 13.84 13.26
CA ASP A 36 11.02 13.81 12.27
C ASP A 36 11.26 12.72 11.21
N ASN A 37 10.59 11.59 11.40
CA ASN A 37 9.88 10.83 10.36
C ASN A 37 10.52 10.79 8.96
N ARG A 38 11.65 10.09 8.80
CA ARG A 38 12.22 9.84 7.46
C ARG A 38 11.90 8.49 6.87
N VAL A 39 11.81 7.46 7.71
CA VAL A 39 11.54 6.10 7.27
C VAL A 39 10.38 5.56 8.08
N CYS A 40 9.35 5.12 7.36
CA CYS A 40 8.23 4.39 7.94
C CYS A 40 8.22 2.96 7.41
N LEU A 41 8.03 2.00 8.30
CA LEU A 41 7.76 0.61 7.95
C LEU A 41 6.28 0.32 8.15
N VAL A 42 5.61 -0.16 7.11
CA VAL A 42 4.17 -0.43 7.11
C VAL A 42 3.94 -1.93 7.04
N ASP A 43 3.28 -2.50 8.05
CA ASP A 43 2.89 -3.92 8.08
C ASP A 43 1.55 -4.10 7.35
N LEU A 44 1.60 -4.54 6.09
CA LEU A 44 0.40 -4.85 5.31
C LEU A 44 -0.06 -6.31 5.47
N ASP A 45 0.63 -7.15 6.26
CA ASP A 45 0.12 -8.48 6.59
C ASP A 45 -0.92 -8.40 7.72
N LEU A 46 -2.08 -7.85 7.38
CA LEU A 46 -3.19 -7.61 8.32
C LEU A 46 -3.72 -8.89 9.00
N ARG A 47 -3.42 -10.07 8.45
CA ARG A 47 -3.91 -11.37 8.98
C ARG A 47 -2.99 -11.92 10.05
N LEU A 48 -1.69 -11.81 9.84
CA LEU A 48 -0.65 -12.29 10.75
C LEU A 48 0.43 -11.22 10.84
N PRO A 49 0.16 -10.09 11.53
CA PRO A 49 1.12 -9.01 11.60
C PRO A 49 2.38 -9.49 12.30
N THR A 50 3.54 -9.27 11.69
CA THR A 50 4.80 -9.85 12.15
C THR A 50 5.79 -8.81 12.62
N ILE A 51 5.67 -7.55 12.18
CA ILE A 51 6.65 -6.51 12.51
C ILE A 51 6.59 -6.15 13.99
N SER A 52 5.41 -5.86 14.52
CA SER A 52 5.22 -5.50 15.94
C SER A 52 5.68 -6.61 16.89
N SER A 53 5.45 -7.88 16.51
CA SER A 53 5.93 -9.03 17.27
C SER A 53 7.44 -9.20 17.18
N LEU A 54 8.04 -9.01 15.99
CA LEU A 54 9.48 -9.14 15.79
C LEU A 54 10.29 -8.00 16.42
N LEU A 55 9.68 -6.87 16.71
CA LEU A 55 10.36 -5.72 17.32
C LEU A 55 9.93 -5.49 18.77
N GLU A 56 9.09 -6.37 19.32
CA GLU A 56 8.47 -6.21 20.65
C GLU A 56 7.85 -4.81 20.85
N SER A 57 7.36 -4.21 19.76
CA SER A 57 6.78 -2.87 19.75
C SER A 57 5.26 -2.99 19.70
N HIS A 58 4.57 -2.54 20.74
CA HIS A 58 3.11 -2.56 20.81
C HIS A 58 2.56 -1.16 20.48
N PRO A 59 2.11 -0.90 19.24
CA PRO A 59 1.57 0.40 18.87
C PRO A 59 0.30 0.71 19.68
N GLN A 60 0.10 1.98 20.05
CA GLN A 60 -1.09 2.41 20.81
C GLN A 60 -2.38 2.30 20.01
N LYS A 61 -2.31 2.54 18.70
CA LYS A 61 -3.41 2.38 17.74
C LYS A 61 -2.94 1.57 16.55
N THR A 62 -3.84 0.76 16.01
CA THR A 62 -3.55 -0.10 14.87
C THR A 62 -4.39 0.29 13.66
N PHE A 63 -4.24 -0.43 12.54
CA PHE A 63 -5.16 -0.27 11.42
C PHE A 63 -6.61 -0.55 11.79
N TYR A 64 -6.88 -1.36 12.83
CA TYR A 64 -8.22 -1.54 13.36
C TYR A 64 -8.88 -0.21 13.75
N ASP A 65 -8.16 0.60 14.53
CA ASP A 65 -8.64 1.88 15.03
C ASP A 65 -8.82 2.91 13.90
N VAL A 66 -8.00 2.81 12.85
CA VAL A 66 -8.18 3.59 11.62
C VAL A 66 -9.50 3.20 10.95
N PHE A 67 -9.73 1.90 10.73
CA PHE A 67 -10.95 1.40 10.10
C PHE A 67 -12.21 1.75 10.90
N GLU A 68 -12.18 1.64 12.22
CA GLU A 68 -13.30 2.03 13.09
C GLU A 68 -13.58 3.54 13.01
N THR A 69 -12.54 4.37 13.01
CA THR A 69 -12.69 5.83 12.85
C THR A 69 -13.28 6.18 11.49
N ILE A 70 -12.78 5.56 10.42
CA ILE A 70 -13.30 5.74 9.06
C ILE A 70 -14.76 5.32 8.96
N ALA A 71 -15.10 4.15 9.52
CA ALA A 71 -16.42 3.56 9.38
C ALA A 71 -17.50 4.31 10.18
N ASN A 72 -17.16 4.74 11.39
CA ASN A 72 -18.13 5.31 12.33
C ASN A 72 -18.12 6.83 12.36
N LYS A 73 -17.05 7.49 11.91
CA LYS A 73 -16.96 8.96 11.94
C LYS A 73 -16.80 9.55 10.54
N THR A 74 -15.68 9.28 9.86
CA THR A 74 -15.36 9.91 8.57
C THR A 74 -16.48 9.72 7.55
N TYR A 75 -16.93 8.47 7.36
CA TYR A 75 -17.97 8.17 6.38
C TYR A 75 -19.30 8.84 6.72
N GLN A 76 -19.70 8.85 8.00
CA GLN A 76 -20.97 9.44 8.42
C GLN A 76 -20.98 10.94 8.07
N VAL A 77 -19.88 11.64 8.33
CA VAL A 77 -19.74 13.07 8.00
C VAL A 77 -19.72 13.32 6.50
N ASP A 78 -19.00 12.52 5.72
CA ASP A 78 -19.00 12.69 4.26
C ASP A 78 -20.35 12.35 3.62
N PHE A 79 -21.08 11.38 4.19
CA PHE A 79 -22.46 11.08 3.84
C PHE A 79 -23.37 12.27 4.16
N LEU A 80 -23.28 12.82 5.39
CA LEU A 80 -24.04 14.01 5.80
C LEU A 80 -23.77 15.20 4.90
N ARG A 81 -22.51 15.49 4.57
CA ARG A 81 -22.12 16.59 3.68
C ARG A 81 -22.73 16.41 2.29
N THR A 82 -22.69 15.18 1.77
CA THR A 82 -23.27 14.85 0.46
C THR A 82 -24.79 15.01 0.48
N LEU A 83 -25.44 14.50 1.53
CA LEU A 83 -26.88 14.57 1.71
C LEU A 83 -27.36 16.01 1.90
N TYR A 84 -26.67 16.81 2.71
CA TYR A 84 -26.95 18.24 2.88
C TYR A 84 -26.93 18.97 1.54
N ARG A 85 -25.91 18.72 0.71
CA ARG A 85 -25.82 19.31 -0.64
C ARG A 85 -26.99 18.89 -1.52
N ILE A 86 -27.34 17.61 -1.53
CA ILE A 86 -28.47 17.07 -2.31
C ILE A 86 -29.78 17.74 -1.90
N VAL A 87 -30.11 17.69 -0.61
CA VAL A 87 -31.37 18.22 -0.07
C VAL A 87 -31.47 19.73 -0.28
N THR A 88 -30.36 20.46 -0.11
CA THR A 88 -30.30 21.90 -0.40
C THR A 88 -30.60 22.20 -1.87
N LEU A 89 -29.99 21.46 -2.80
CA LEU A 89 -30.23 21.64 -4.24
C LEU A 89 -31.64 21.23 -4.66
N PHE A 90 -32.18 20.15 -4.09
CA PHE A 90 -33.56 19.72 -4.34
C PHE A 90 -34.56 20.75 -3.84
N LYS A 91 -34.40 21.28 -2.61
CA LYS A 91 -35.26 22.36 -2.09
C LYS A 91 -35.16 23.63 -2.94
N ALA A 92 -33.96 24.02 -3.37
CA ALA A 92 -33.77 25.17 -4.25
C ALA A 92 -34.53 24.97 -5.58
N HIS A 93 -34.37 23.81 -6.22
CA HIS A 93 -35.07 23.48 -7.46
C HIS A 93 -36.61 23.51 -7.31
N LEU A 94 -37.15 22.87 -6.27
CA LEU A 94 -38.59 22.80 -6.01
C LEU A 94 -39.22 24.13 -5.61
N ASN A 95 -38.41 25.11 -5.21
CA ASN A 95 -38.83 26.47 -4.88
C ASN A 95 -38.60 27.45 -6.04
N GLY A 96 -38.11 26.98 -7.20
CA GLY A 96 -37.81 27.83 -8.34
C GLY A 96 -36.57 28.73 -8.14
N ASP A 97 -35.71 28.41 -7.18
CA ASP A 97 -34.49 29.18 -6.91
C ASP A 97 -33.43 28.81 -7.97
N GLY A 98 -33.03 29.78 -8.80
CA GLY A 98 -32.15 29.61 -9.96
C GLY A 98 -30.72 29.12 -9.65
N ARG A 99 -30.42 28.82 -8.38
CA ARG A 99 -29.16 28.21 -7.93
C ARG A 99 -28.96 26.79 -8.46
N ALA A 100 -30.03 26.07 -8.79
CA ALA A 100 -29.97 24.71 -9.32
C ALA A 100 -29.87 24.74 -10.86
N SER A 101 -28.66 24.90 -11.41
CA SER A 101 -28.46 24.68 -12.85
C SER A 101 -28.71 23.20 -13.21
N SER A 102 -29.25 22.94 -14.41
CA SER A 102 -29.55 21.57 -14.88
C SER A 102 -28.38 20.57 -14.70
N PRO A 103 -27.11 20.94 -14.96
CA PRO A 103 -25.97 20.05 -14.72
C PRO A 103 -25.74 19.72 -13.22
N GLN A 104 -25.86 20.70 -12.33
CA GLN A 104 -25.66 20.49 -10.88
C GLN A 104 -26.78 19.67 -10.25
N LEU A 105 -28.02 19.91 -10.69
CA LEU A 105 -29.17 19.12 -10.30
C LEU A 105 -29.01 17.67 -10.77
N SER A 106 -28.67 17.46 -12.05
CA SER A 106 -28.44 16.12 -12.59
C SER A 106 -27.34 15.38 -11.84
N LYS A 107 -26.23 16.06 -11.50
CA LYS A 107 -25.15 15.48 -10.69
C LYS A 107 -25.63 15.10 -9.29
N SER A 108 -26.41 15.96 -8.64
CA SER A 108 -26.93 15.69 -7.28
C SER A 108 -27.99 14.60 -7.27
N PHE A 109 -28.81 14.54 -8.32
CA PHE A 109 -29.77 13.47 -8.55
C PHE A 109 -29.08 12.12 -8.75
N ALA A 110 -28.05 12.07 -9.60
CA ALA A 110 -27.25 10.87 -9.78
C ALA A 110 -26.59 10.42 -8.47
N LEU A 111 -26.05 11.36 -7.68
CA LEU A 111 -25.51 11.03 -6.36
C LEU A 111 -26.58 10.49 -5.40
N TYR A 112 -27.75 11.13 -5.37
CA TYR A 112 -28.87 10.68 -4.55
C TYR A 112 -29.25 9.23 -4.84
N GLN A 113 -29.33 8.85 -6.12
CA GLN A 113 -29.65 7.48 -6.54
C GLN A 113 -28.57 6.47 -6.14
N ASN A 114 -27.31 6.87 -6.14
CA ASN A 114 -26.17 5.98 -5.89
C ASN A 114 -25.66 5.98 -4.44
N LEU A 115 -26.17 6.86 -3.57
CA LEU A 115 -25.80 6.85 -2.15
C LEU A 115 -26.19 5.50 -1.52
N ASN A 116 -25.36 4.95 -0.64
CA ASN A 116 -25.66 3.71 0.08
C ASN A 116 -26.20 4.04 1.50
N PRO A 117 -27.52 4.08 1.71
CA PRO A 117 -28.09 4.41 3.01
C PRO A 117 -27.89 3.32 4.06
N GLU A 118 -27.59 2.07 3.68
CA GLU A 118 -27.43 0.95 4.64
C GLU A 118 -26.22 1.11 5.57
N LEU A 119 -25.24 1.92 5.16
CA LEU A 119 -24.02 2.18 5.92
C LEU A 119 -24.12 3.40 6.85
N PHE A 120 -25.21 4.16 6.74
CA PHE A 120 -25.44 5.40 7.46
C PHE A 120 -26.30 5.18 8.72
N HIS A 121 -25.93 5.83 9.82
CA HIS A 121 -26.58 5.66 11.12
C HIS A 121 -27.67 6.72 11.35
N PHE A 122 -28.82 6.58 10.67
CA PHE A 122 -29.92 7.55 10.75
C PHE A 122 -30.34 7.88 12.19
N SER A 123 -30.42 6.89 13.08
CA SER A 123 -30.89 7.06 14.46
C SER A 123 -30.00 7.97 15.33
N GLU A 124 -28.77 8.27 14.90
CA GLU A 124 -27.87 9.16 15.64
C GLU A 124 -28.19 10.65 15.41
N PHE A 125 -29.04 10.97 14.43
CA PHE A 125 -29.32 12.34 14.02
C PHE A 125 -30.80 12.70 14.23
N ARG A 126 -31.05 13.92 14.71
CA ARG A 126 -32.43 14.41 14.96
C ARG A 126 -33.30 14.48 13.70
N PHE A 127 -32.68 14.60 12.52
CA PHE A 127 -33.36 14.56 11.22
C PHE A 127 -33.35 13.15 10.57
N GLY A 128 -32.89 12.14 11.32
CA GLY A 128 -32.65 10.78 10.84
C GLY A 128 -33.87 10.15 10.21
N ASP A 129 -35.02 10.26 10.86
CA ASP A 129 -36.29 9.68 10.40
C ASP A 129 -36.72 10.27 9.06
N GLN A 130 -36.64 11.60 8.90
CA GLN A 130 -37.00 12.26 7.64
C GLN A 130 -36.06 11.84 6.50
N MET A 131 -34.77 11.63 6.79
CA MET A 131 -33.81 11.14 5.79
C MET A 131 -34.04 9.68 5.44
N HIS A 132 -34.38 8.85 6.43
CA HIS A 132 -34.72 7.47 6.20
C HIS A 132 -35.97 7.36 5.32
N GLU A 133 -37.03 8.11 5.64
CA GLU A 133 -38.27 8.21 4.85
C GLU A 133 -37.97 8.68 3.41
N LEU A 134 -37.10 9.70 3.25
CA LEU A 134 -36.65 10.15 1.94
C LEU A 134 -36.04 9.02 1.10
N PHE A 135 -35.21 8.15 1.69
CA PHE A 135 -34.64 7.00 0.99
C PHE A 135 -35.63 5.86 0.71
N LEU A 136 -36.69 5.70 1.52
CA LEU A 136 -37.76 4.74 1.23
C LEU A 136 -38.48 5.09 -0.08
N HIS A 137 -38.66 6.38 -0.36
CA HIS A 137 -39.26 6.87 -1.61
C HIS A 137 -38.29 6.92 -2.79
N ARG A 138 -37.00 6.57 -2.62
CA ARG A 138 -35.99 6.68 -3.69
C ARG A 138 -36.40 5.96 -4.97
N GLY A 139 -37.01 4.78 -4.85
CA GLY A 139 -37.43 3.96 -6.01
C GLY A 139 -38.54 4.59 -6.85
N GLU A 140 -39.30 5.53 -6.28
CA GLU A 140 -40.38 6.25 -6.97
C GLU A 140 -39.87 7.48 -7.73
N VAL A 141 -38.64 7.92 -7.44
CA VAL A 141 -38.05 9.13 -8.02
C VAL A 141 -37.05 8.73 -9.11
N VAL A 142 -37.52 8.53 -10.35
CA VAL A 142 -36.68 8.02 -11.45
C VAL A 142 -35.96 9.13 -12.22
N THR A 143 -36.56 10.32 -12.22
CA THR A 143 -36.06 11.51 -12.92
C THR A 143 -36.05 12.74 -12.01
N PRO A 144 -35.32 13.82 -12.36
CA PRO A 144 -35.38 15.06 -11.61
C PRO A 144 -36.79 15.68 -11.50
N ALA A 145 -37.71 15.40 -12.44
CA ALA A 145 -39.08 15.87 -12.38
C ALA A 145 -39.89 15.24 -11.22
N ASP A 146 -39.56 13.99 -10.88
CA ASP A 146 -40.22 13.23 -9.83
C ASP A 146 -39.86 13.72 -8.41
N LEU A 147 -38.90 14.65 -8.28
CA LEU A 147 -38.54 15.29 -7.01
C LEU A 147 -39.72 15.99 -6.33
N THR A 148 -40.74 16.35 -7.10
CA THR A 148 -42.00 16.90 -6.57
C THR A 148 -42.67 15.98 -5.54
N LEU A 149 -42.52 14.65 -5.68
CA LEU A 149 -43.01 13.66 -4.72
C LEU A 149 -42.35 13.80 -3.33
N LEU A 150 -41.10 14.25 -3.29
CA LEU A 150 -40.35 14.45 -2.05
C LEU A 150 -40.61 15.80 -1.39
N LYS A 151 -41.35 16.72 -2.03
CA LYS A 151 -41.56 18.09 -1.52
C LYS A 151 -42.10 18.12 -0.07
N PRO A 152 -43.12 17.32 0.33
CA PRO A 152 -43.61 17.32 1.71
C PRO A 152 -42.57 16.86 2.73
N LEU A 153 -41.67 15.95 2.35
CA LEU A 153 -40.55 15.48 3.19
C LEU A 153 -39.49 16.57 3.35
N LEU A 154 -39.11 17.15 2.21
CA LEU A 154 -38.11 18.20 2.13
C LEU A 154 -38.54 19.47 2.88
N ASP A 155 -39.82 19.82 2.85
CA ASP A 155 -40.34 21.00 3.56
C ASP A 155 -40.28 20.83 5.09
N ARG A 156 -40.45 19.60 5.61
CA ARG A 156 -40.30 19.27 7.03
C ARG A 156 -38.84 19.33 7.53
N LEU A 157 -37.86 19.36 6.63
CA LEU A 157 -36.45 19.37 6.98
C LEU A 157 -35.90 20.77 7.29
N ASP A 158 -35.42 20.93 8.53
CA ASP A 158 -34.69 22.11 8.97
C ASP A 158 -33.23 22.07 8.49
N LEU A 159 -32.95 22.81 7.42
CA LEU A 159 -31.59 22.91 6.85
C LEU A 159 -30.61 23.65 7.76
N LYS A 160 -31.09 24.50 8.68
CA LYS A 160 -30.21 25.19 9.63
C LYS A 160 -29.72 24.21 10.68
N ALA A 161 -30.65 23.46 11.29
CA ALA A 161 -30.31 22.40 12.25
C ALA A 161 -29.44 21.30 11.62
N PHE A 162 -29.70 20.92 10.36
CA PHE A 162 -28.81 20.01 9.63
C PHE A 162 -27.39 20.59 9.57
N ARG A 163 -27.24 21.83 9.11
CA ARG A 163 -25.92 22.46 8.96
C ARG A 163 -25.16 22.54 10.29
N GLU A 164 -25.84 22.85 11.40
CA GLU A 164 -25.25 22.89 12.73
C GLU A 164 -24.69 21.51 13.14
N ILE A 165 -25.47 20.43 12.96
CA ILE A 165 -25.04 19.05 13.23
C ILE A 165 -23.86 18.65 12.34
N LEU A 166 -23.88 19.03 11.05
CA LEU A 166 -22.78 18.76 10.13
C LEU A 166 -21.48 19.41 10.62
N GLN A 167 -21.55 20.68 11.04
CA GLN A 167 -20.37 21.40 11.56
C GLN A 167 -19.83 20.76 12.84
N GLU A 168 -20.70 20.41 13.79
CA GLU A 168 -20.30 19.71 15.02
C GLU A 168 -19.62 18.36 14.74
N SER A 169 -20.13 17.62 13.74
CA SER A 169 -19.60 16.30 13.41
C SER A 169 -18.24 16.37 12.71
N GLU A 170 -17.92 17.45 12.00
CA GLU A 170 -16.69 17.59 11.22
C GLU A 170 -15.42 17.62 12.08
N GLU A 171 -15.46 18.25 13.26
CA GLU A 171 -14.30 18.58 14.10
C GLU A 171 -13.47 17.37 14.56
N ASN A 172 -14.07 16.17 14.65
CA ASN A 172 -13.40 14.94 15.11
C ASN A 172 -13.63 13.75 14.17
N SER A 173 -13.96 14.05 12.90
CA SER A 173 -14.38 13.04 11.93
C SER A 173 -13.22 12.25 11.34
N ARG A 174 -12.08 12.89 11.14
CA ARG A 174 -10.89 12.31 10.50
C ARG A 174 -9.95 11.68 11.55
N PRO A 175 -9.27 10.58 11.21
CA PRO A 175 -8.22 10.02 12.07
C PRO A 175 -7.10 11.04 12.29
N ALA A 176 -6.66 11.22 13.55
CA ALA A 176 -5.47 12.00 13.85
C ALA A 176 -4.23 11.16 13.53
N ILE A 177 -3.65 11.41 12.35
CA ILE A 177 -2.55 10.64 11.74
C ILE A 177 -1.39 10.35 12.72
N ASP A 178 -1.00 11.33 13.53
CA ASP A 178 0.07 11.21 14.52
C ASP A 178 -0.14 10.09 15.55
N GLU A 179 -1.40 9.77 15.88
CA GLU A 179 -1.72 8.74 16.88
C GLU A 179 -1.49 7.32 16.38
N TYR A 180 -1.30 7.14 15.07
CA TYR A 180 -1.08 5.84 14.41
C TYR A 180 0.39 5.58 14.07
N ILE A 181 1.25 6.57 14.25
CA ILE A 181 2.68 6.47 13.95
C ILE A 181 3.40 6.06 15.24
N ASN A 182 3.97 4.85 15.25
CA ASN A 182 4.75 4.37 16.38
C ASN A 182 6.25 4.54 16.11
N TYR A 183 6.89 5.53 16.73
CA TYR A 183 8.34 5.71 16.60
C TYR A 183 9.10 4.72 17.50
N VAL A 184 10.03 3.96 16.91
CA VAL A 184 10.87 3.03 17.67
C VAL A 184 12.26 3.64 17.86
N GLU A 185 12.51 4.19 19.06
CA GLU A 185 13.76 4.90 19.38
C GLU A 185 15.01 4.04 19.11
N GLU A 186 14.98 2.77 19.50
CA GLU A 186 16.11 1.83 19.34
C GLU A 186 16.61 1.76 17.88
N TYR A 187 15.68 1.82 16.92
CA TYR A 187 15.98 1.64 15.50
C TYR A 187 15.84 2.92 14.68
N SER A 188 15.35 4.00 15.31
CA SER A 188 15.20 5.34 14.75
C SER A 188 14.31 5.45 13.51
N PHE A 189 13.36 4.53 13.34
CA PHE A 189 12.31 4.59 12.31
C PHE A 189 10.92 4.44 12.92
N SER A 190 9.91 4.83 12.17
CA SER A 190 8.51 4.71 12.57
C SER A 190 7.89 3.44 12.00
N ILE A 191 6.90 2.90 12.71
CA ILE A 191 6.10 1.75 12.29
C ILE A 191 4.65 2.19 12.18
N LEU A 192 3.99 1.73 11.13
CA LEU A 192 2.57 1.85 10.92
C LEU A 192 1.95 0.45 10.80
N GLY A 193 0.87 0.22 11.54
CA GLY A 193 0.15 -1.05 11.51
C GLY A 193 0.77 -2.12 12.42
N GLY A 194 0.02 -3.22 12.59
CA GLY A 194 0.34 -4.30 13.53
C GLY A 194 -0.77 -4.54 14.56
N GLU A 195 -1.22 -5.81 14.64
CA GLU A 195 -2.44 -6.37 15.27
C GLU A 195 -3.80 -5.82 14.82
N VAL A 196 -4.54 -6.62 14.03
CA VAL A 196 -6.00 -6.53 13.98
C VAL A 196 -6.58 -7.87 14.42
N PRO A 197 -7.34 -7.93 15.53
CA PRO A 197 -8.20 -9.07 15.80
C PRO A 197 -9.43 -8.99 14.86
N ILE A 198 -9.24 -9.23 13.55
CA ILE A 198 -10.38 -9.39 12.62
C ILE A 198 -11.20 -10.65 12.98
N LEU A 199 -10.66 -11.48 13.87
CA LEU A 199 -11.31 -12.63 14.49
C LEU A 199 -12.33 -12.21 15.55
N GLY A 200 -13.41 -11.55 15.15
CA GLY A 200 -14.52 -11.27 16.08
C GLY A 200 -15.91 -11.17 15.45
N LYS A 201 -16.12 -10.32 14.44
CA LYS A 201 -17.49 -9.98 14.01
C LYS A 201 -17.60 -9.99 12.48
N LYS A 202 -18.34 -10.96 11.92
CA LYS A 202 -18.61 -11.11 10.48
C LYS A 202 -19.13 -9.81 9.83
N ASN A 203 -19.93 -9.04 10.57
CA ASN A 203 -20.50 -7.77 10.11
C ASN A 203 -19.44 -6.66 10.00
N HIS A 204 -18.48 -6.61 10.92
CA HIS A 204 -17.39 -5.63 10.86
C HIS A 204 -16.51 -5.89 9.63
N ARG A 205 -16.16 -7.16 9.36
CA ARG A 205 -15.45 -7.57 8.14
C ARG A 205 -16.20 -7.17 6.87
N LYS A 206 -17.51 -7.38 6.81
CA LYS A 206 -18.30 -7.00 5.65
C LYS A 206 -18.21 -5.49 5.42
N ARG A 207 -18.39 -4.71 6.50
CA ARG A 207 -18.37 -3.25 6.45
C ARG A 207 -17.01 -2.71 5.98
N ILE A 208 -15.89 -3.10 6.58
CA ILE A 208 -14.56 -2.56 6.21
C ILE A 208 -14.13 -2.90 4.78
N ASN A 209 -14.70 -3.95 4.18
CA ASN A 209 -14.44 -4.31 2.79
C ASN A 209 -15.34 -3.57 1.79
N GLU A 210 -16.27 -2.71 2.24
CA GLU A 210 -17.06 -1.89 1.33
C GLU A 210 -16.14 -0.88 0.62
N PRO A 211 -16.27 -0.72 -0.71
CA PRO A 211 -15.40 0.17 -1.49
C PRO A 211 -15.31 1.59 -0.92
N ALA A 212 -16.41 2.11 -0.35
CA ALA A 212 -16.43 3.45 0.21
C ALA A 212 -15.42 3.64 1.36
N PHE A 213 -15.29 2.68 2.28
CA PHE A 213 -14.32 2.80 3.38
C PHE A 213 -12.90 2.50 2.91
N LEU A 214 -12.72 1.58 1.96
CA LEU A 214 -11.41 1.29 1.39
C LEU A 214 -10.80 2.51 0.69
N VAL A 215 -11.60 3.31 -0.04
CA VAL A 215 -11.09 4.56 -0.63
C VAL A 215 -10.64 5.54 0.47
N PHE A 216 -11.41 5.72 1.55
CA PHE A 216 -11.00 6.57 2.66
C PHE A 216 -9.76 6.05 3.38
N PHE A 217 -9.62 4.73 3.49
CA PHE A 217 -8.43 4.11 4.07
C PHE A 217 -7.19 4.39 3.22
N LEU A 218 -7.30 4.28 1.90
CA LEU A 218 -6.21 4.61 0.98
C LEU A 218 -5.83 6.10 1.05
N GLU A 219 -6.79 7.01 1.24
CA GLU A 219 -6.48 8.42 1.49
C GLU A 219 -5.67 8.62 2.77
N VAL A 220 -6.11 7.99 3.86
CA VAL A 220 -5.41 8.06 5.15
C VAL A 220 -4.00 7.49 5.02
N LEU A 221 -3.82 6.38 4.31
CA LEU A 221 -2.51 5.83 4.01
C LEU A 221 -1.65 6.77 3.16
N HIS A 222 -2.22 7.44 2.15
CA HIS A 222 -1.49 8.40 1.34
C HIS A 222 -0.99 9.59 2.18
N GLU A 223 -1.88 10.16 3.01
CA GLU A 223 -1.52 11.24 3.94
C GLU A 223 -0.44 10.80 4.93
N LEU A 224 -0.52 9.55 5.43
CA LEU A 224 0.52 8.94 6.26
C LEU A 224 1.84 8.83 5.51
N PHE A 225 1.84 8.40 4.26
CA PHE A 225 3.05 8.20 3.47
C PHE A 225 3.75 9.52 3.17
N ASP A 226 2.99 10.58 2.89
CA ASP A 226 3.51 11.93 2.59
C ASP A 226 4.32 12.54 3.74
N ARG A 227 4.20 12.00 4.96
CA ARG A 227 4.98 12.42 6.13
C ARG A 227 6.40 11.87 6.18
N PHE A 228 6.77 10.96 5.28
CA PHE A 228 8.05 10.28 5.29
C PHE A 228 8.83 10.46 3.99
N ASP A 229 10.16 10.53 4.10
CA ASP A 229 11.03 10.49 2.92
C ASP A 229 10.98 9.13 2.24
N TYR A 230 10.88 8.06 3.02
CA TYR A 230 10.77 6.68 2.57
C TYR A 230 9.70 5.92 3.35
N VAL A 231 8.88 5.17 2.62
CA VAL A 231 7.93 4.23 3.19
C VAL A 231 8.26 2.84 2.67
N ILE A 232 8.47 1.88 3.56
CA ILE A 232 8.66 0.47 3.21
C ILE A 232 7.37 -0.27 3.50
N LEU A 233 6.77 -0.86 2.48
CA LEU A 233 5.60 -1.72 2.62
C LEU A 233 6.05 -3.18 2.74
N ASP A 234 5.81 -3.77 3.92
CA ASP A 234 5.95 -5.21 4.11
C ASP A 234 4.65 -5.91 3.70
N THR A 235 4.72 -6.75 2.69
CA THR A 235 3.51 -7.29 2.04
C THR A 235 3.22 -8.73 2.48
N PRO A 236 1.94 -9.15 2.52
CA PRO A 236 1.59 -10.53 2.81
C PRO A 236 2.12 -11.49 1.74
N ALA A 237 2.09 -12.79 2.03
CA ALA A 237 2.40 -13.82 1.04
C ALA A 237 1.49 -13.73 -0.21
N GLY A 238 2.07 -13.90 -1.40
CA GLY A 238 1.32 -13.77 -2.66
C GLY A 238 0.96 -12.32 -3.01
N GLY A 239 1.68 -11.35 -2.45
CA GLY A 239 1.35 -9.92 -2.32
C GLY A 239 0.88 -9.14 -3.56
N VAL A 240 0.86 -9.71 -4.77
CA VAL A 240 0.36 -9.03 -5.98
C VAL A 240 -1.13 -8.65 -5.84
N ASN A 241 -1.97 -9.58 -5.39
CA ASN A 241 -3.43 -9.35 -5.30
C ASN A 241 -3.84 -8.38 -4.18
N HIS A 242 -2.94 -8.11 -3.23
CA HIS A 242 -3.21 -7.27 -2.07
C HIS A 242 -2.71 -5.82 -2.26
N LEU A 243 -2.00 -5.55 -3.35
CA LEU A 243 -1.39 -4.25 -3.65
C LEU A 243 -2.11 -3.49 -4.77
N SER A 244 -3.14 -4.06 -5.38
CA SER A 244 -3.88 -3.48 -6.51
C SER A 244 -4.14 -1.99 -6.35
N SER A 245 -4.79 -1.63 -5.27
CA SER A 245 -5.19 -0.24 -5.03
C SER A 245 -4.07 0.63 -4.46
N LEU A 246 -2.98 0.02 -3.94
CA LEU A 246 -1.75 0.72 -3.55
C LEU A 246 -0.76 0.85 -4.72
N MET A 247 -1.02 0.23 -5.87
CA MET A 247 -0.10 0.19 -7.00
C MET A 247 0.29 1.58 -7.47
N ASN A 248 -0.66 2.52 -7.47
CA ASN A 248 -0.44 3.92 -7.84
C ASN A 248 0.51 4.66 -6.90
N SER A 249 0.61 4.21 -5.64
CA SER A 249 1.46 4.84 -4.63
C SER A 249 2.86 4.25 -4.57
N ILE A 250 3.10 3.07 -5.17
CA ILE A 250 4.39 2.38 -5.10
C ILE A 250 5.34 2.90 -6.19
N ASP A 251 6.47 3.47 -5.80
CA ASP A 251 7.53 3.93 -6.71
C ASP A 251 8.46 2.78 -7.13
N GLN A 252 8.83 1.94 -6.16
CA GLN A 252 9.80 0.86 -6.32
C GLN A 252 9.26 -0.46 -5.79
N VAL A 253 9.47 -1.53 -6.54
CA VAL A 253 9.06 -2.89 -6.17
C VAL A 253 10.30 -3.75 -6.03
N LEU A 254 10.51 -4.33 -4.86
CA LEU A 254 11.62 -5.22 -4.54
C LEU A 254 11.11 -6.66 -4.41
N PHE A 255 11.41 -7.48 -5.41
CA PHE A 255 11.12 -8.90 -5.41
C PHE A 255 12.18 -9.66 -4.64
N VAL A 256 11.74 -10.37 -3.60
CA VAL A 256 12.58 -11.29 -2.82
C VAL A 256 12.62 -12.63 -3.54
N PHE A 257 13.77 -12.93 -4.16
CA PHE A 257 14.03 -14.22 -4.79
C PHE A 257 14.64 -15.18 -3.76
N ASP A 258 13.93 -16.25 -3.42
CA ASP A 258 14.43 -17.26 -2.48
C ASP A 258 15.35 -18.26 -3.21
N MET A 259 16.65 -18.16 -2.93
CA MET A 259 17.70 -18.99 -3.56
C MET A 259 17.94 -20.32 -2.86
N SER A 260 17.08 -20.74 -1.92
CA SER A 260 17.26 -21.97 -1.15
C SER A 260 17.19 -23.25 -1.99
N ASN A 261 16.38 -23.27 -3.05
CA ASN A 261 16.24 -24.41 -3.97
C ASN A 261 15.56 -23.98 -5.29
N SER A 262 15.57 -24.87 -6.29
CA SER A 262 14.99 -24.63 -7.61
C SER A 262 13.47 -24.34 -7.59
N ILE A 263 12.70 -24.97 -6.69
CA ILE A 263 11.26 -24.75 -6.58
C ILE A 263 10.97 -23.35 -6.04
N ALA A 264 11.75 -22.90 -5.06
CA ALA A 264 11.65 -21.56 -4.48
C ALA A 264 12.04 -20.47 -5.50
N VAL A 265 13.07 -20.73 -6.32
CA VAL A 265 13.44 -19.87 -7.45
C VAL A 265 12.30 -19.76 -8.46
N ASN A 266 11.72 -20.88 -8.89
CA ASN A 266 10.61 -20.86 -9.85
C ASN A 266 9.41 -20.09 -9.30
N GLY A 267 9.04 -20.32 -8.04
CA GLY A 267 7.98 -19.52 -7.41
C GLY A 267 8.29 -18.02 -7.37
N SER A 268 9.56 -17.63 -7.21
CA SER A 268 9.95 -16.22 -7.23
C SER A 268 9.83 -15.60 -8.62
N ILE A 269 10.14 -16.37 -9.68
CA ILE A 269 9.91 -15.99 -11.08
C ILE A 269 8.40 -15.84 -11.33
N ASP A 270 7.59 -16.80 -10.89
CA ASP A 270 6.13 -16.75 -11.05
C ASP A 270 5.53 -15.50 -10.39
N ALA A 271 6.02 -15.11 -9.19
CA ALA A 271 5.56 -13.89 -8.53
C ALA A 271 5.94 -12.60 -9.26
N LEU A 272 7.13 -12.56 -9.88
CA LEU A 272 7.52 -11.44 -10.74
C LEU A 272 6.62 -11.36 -11.96
N HIS A 273 6.36 -12.48 -12.63
CA HIS A 273 5.48 -12.56 -13.79
C HIS A 273 4.03 -12.16 -13.44
N SER A 274 3.46 -12.72 -12.37
CA SER A 274 2.11 -12.36 -11.91
C SER A 274 2.00 -10.85 -11.61
N PHE A 275 3.05 -10.24 -11.06
CA PHE A 275 3.08 -8.80 -10.84
C PHE A 275 3.09 -8.04 -12.17
N ILE A 276 3.94 -8.46 -13.12
CA ILE A 276 4.04 -7.86 -14.46
C ILE A 276 2.69 -7.86 -15.16
N ASP A 277 2.04 -9.02 -15.23
CA ASP A 277 0.73 -9.17 -15.89
C ASP A 277 -0.31 -8.25 -15.25
N TYR A 278 -0.41 -8.30 -13.92
CA TYR A 278 -1.37 -7.48 -13.18
C TYR A 278 -1.12 -5.98 -13.37
N TYR A 279 0.15 -5.56 -13.34
CA TYR A 279 0.53 -4.17 -13.48
C TYR A 279 0.31 -3.62 -14.90
N GLU A 280 0.60 -4.42 -15.94
CA GLU A 280 0.32 -4.01 -17.33
C GLU A 280 -1.19 -3.97 -17.60
N GLU A 281 -1.96 -4.96 -17.13
CA GLU A 281 -3.43 -4.93 -17.22
C GLU A 281 -4.01 -3.67 -16.56
N PHE A 282 -3.55 -3.36 -15.34
CA PHE A 282 -3.94 -2.16 -14.62
C PHE A 282 -3.60 -0.88 -15.41
N TYR A 283 -2.38 -0.80 -15.95
CA TYR A 283 -1.93 0.37 -16.70
C TYR A 283 -2.71 0.54 -18.01
N ASP A 284 -2.97 -0.53 -18.75
CA ASP A 284 -3.78 -0.50 -19.97
C ASP A 284 -5.22 -0.05 -19.69
N ASP A 285 -5.82 -0.55 -18.62
CA ASP A 285 -7.16 -0.13 -18.19
C ASP A 285 -7.20 1.33 -17.73
N PHE A 286 -6.13 1.81 -17.09
CA PHE A 286 -5.96 3.22 -16.79
C PHE A 286 -5.92 4.07 -18.06
N LYS A 287 -5.05 3.72 -19.03
CA LYS A 287 -4.90 4.47 -20.30
C LYS A 287 -6.18 4.49 -21.12
N ALA A 288 -6.94 3.40 -21.09
CA ALA A 288 -8.20 3.28 -21.82
C ALA A 288 -9.42 3.82 -21.07
N GLY A 289 -9.25 4.33 -19.83
CA GLY A 289 -10.37 4.79 -19.00
C GLY A 289 -11.33 3.67 -18.56
N ARG A 290 -10.86 2.42 -18.59
CA ARG A 290 -11.63 1.20 -18.27
C ARG A 290 -11.54 0.78 -16.81
N LEU A 291 -10.71 1.43 -15.99
CA LEU A 291 -10.70 1.19 -14.55
C LEU A 291 -12.12 1.23 -13.98
N THR A 292 -12.43 0.30 -13.08
CA THR A 292 -13.72 0.19 -12.38
C THR A 292 -13.54 0.11 -10.88
N GLY A 293 -14.66 0.15 -10.14
CA GLY A 293 -14.67 -0.08 -8.69
C GLY A 293 -13.73 0.83 -7.88
N LEU A 294 -13.01 0.20 -6.95
CA LEU A 294 -12.09 0.85 -6.03
C LEU A 294 -10.94 1.56 -6.76
N ASP A 295 -10.39 0.91 -7.78
CA ASP A 295 -9.23 1.42 -8.51
C ASP A 295 -9.57 2.70 -9.28
N LYS A 296 -10.73 2.74 -9.95
CA LYS A 296 -11.24 3.97 -10.59
C LYS A 296 -11.46 5.08 -9.57
N ALA A 297 -12.10 4.77 -8.45
CA ALA A 297 -12.43 5.74 -7.42
C ALA A 297 -11.16 6.36 -6.82
N TYR A 298 -10.17 5.53 -6.52
CA TYR A 298 -8.90 5.97 -5.97
C TYR A 298 -8.08 6.78 -6.99
N VAL A 299 -7.93 6.28 -8.22
CA VAL A 299 -7.21 6.99 -9.28
C VAL A 299 -7.83 8.35 -9.59
N ASN A 300 -9.16 8.45 -9.65
CA ASN A 300 -9.82 9.75 -9.83
C ASN A 300 -9.49 10.74 -8.71
N ARG A 301 -9.35 10.27 -7.47
CA ARG A 301 -8.95 11.12 -6.34
C ARG A 301 -7.48 11.55 -6.47
N LEU A 302 -6.59 10.65 -6.87
CA LEU A 302 -5.18 11.00 -7.15
C LEU A 302 -5.05 12.00 -8.29
N ILE A 303 -5.80 11.83 -9.39
CA ILE A 303 -5.83 12.80 -10.50
C ILE A 303 -6.32 14.16 -10.01
N ALA A 304 -7.33 14.19 -9.14
CA ALA A 304 -7.84 15.44 -8.58
C ALA A 304 -6.85 16.14 -7.66
N SER A 305 -6.00 15.40 -6.94
CA SER A 305 -5.01 15.97 -6.01
C SER A 305 -3.67 16.32 -6.67
N GLN A 306 -3.19 15.50 -7.60
CA GLN A 306 -1.83 15.58 -8.16
C GLN A 306 -1.81 15.91 -9.66
N GLY A 307 -2.95 15.77 -10.36
CA GLY A 307 -3.05 15.93 -11.80
C GLY A 307 -2.82 14.63 -12.59
N GLN A 308 -3.41 14.56 -13.78
CA GLN A 308 -3.40 13.36 -14.63
C GLN A 308 -2.00 12.94 -15.09
N GLU A 309 -1.15 13.90 -15.43
CA GLU A 309 0.19 13.64 -15.97
C GLU A 309 1.11 12.99 -14.92
N ALA A 310 1.05 13.47 -13.67
CA ALA A 310 1.81 12.90 -12.57
C ALA A 310 1.43 11.44 -12.28
N VAL A 311 0.12 11.12 -12.35
CA VAL A 311 -0.38 9.75 -12.19
C VAL A 311 0.08 8.84 -13.35
N ASP A 312 0.01 9.32 -14.59
CA ASP A 312 0.48 8.56 -15.77
C ASP A 312 1.99 8.29 -15.71
N GLU A 313 2.80 9.26 -15.29
CA GLU A 313 4.25 9.09 -15.15
C GLU A 313 4.61 8.07 -14.07
N THR A 314 3.95 8.16 -12.90
CA THR A 314 4.15 7.25 -11.77
C THR A 314 3.80 5.81 -12.16
N LEU A 315 2.70 5.63 -12.88
CA LEU A 315 2.31 4.33 -13.38
C LEU A 315 3.29 3.81 -14.42
N ARG A 316 3.68 4.59 -15.42
CA ARG A 316 4.54 4.12 -16.53
C ARG A 316 5.94 3.70 -16.10
N ASN A 317 6.53 4.38 -15.13
CA ASN A 317 7.97 4.28 -14.83
C ASN A 317 8.31 3.45 -13.59
N LYS A 318 7.41 2.54 -13.18
CA LYS A 318 7.58 1.72 -11.98
C LYS A 318 8.88 0.91 -12.05
N LYS A 319 9.67 0.99 -10.98
CA LYS A 319 11.00 0.38 -10.92
C LYS A 319 10.92 -1.01 -10.32
N LEU A 320 11.39 -2.02 -11.06
CA LEU A 320 11.38 -3.41 -10.62
C LEU A 320 12.80 -3.83 -10.22
N GLY A 321 12.96 -4.29 -8.99
CA GLY A 321 14.24 -4.68 -8.41
C GLY A 321 14.20 -6.10 -7.84
N ILE A 322 15.30 -6.84 -7.96
CA ILE A 322 15.45 -8.19 -7.39
C ILE A 322 16.46 -8.15 -6.24
N ILE A 323 16.07 -8.73 -5.11
CA ILE A 323 16.96 -9.09 -4.01
C ILE A 323 17.06 -10.61 -3.96
N PHE A 324 18.27 -11.14 -4.21
CA PHE A 324 18.54 -12.56 -4.03
C PHE A 324 18.73 -12.87 -2.56
N ASN A 325 17.78 -13.58 -1.94
CA ASN A 325 17.86 -13.95 -0.53
C ASN A 325 18.30 -15.40 -0.36
N ARG A 326 18.91 -15.70 0.79
CA ARG A 326 19.41 -17.05 1.15
C ARG A 326 20.42 -17.60 0.15
N CYS A 327 21.23 -16.74 -0.47
CA CYS A 327 22.25 -17.17 -1.43
C CYS A 327 23.28 -18.08 -0.76
N GLN A 328 23.61 -19.18 -1.42
CA GLN A 328 24.64 -20.13 -0.97
C GLN A 328 25.92 -20.02 -1.80
N ASP A 329 25.79 -19.79 -3.09
CA ASP A 329 26.89 -19.64 -4.04
C ASP A 329 26.49 -18.75 -5.22
N THR A 330 27.46 -18.39 -6.06
CA THR A 330 27.22 -17.56 -7.24
C THR A 330 26.66 -18.33 -8.43
N LYS A 331 26.88 -19.65 -8.49
CA LYS A 331 26.40 -20.50 -9.58
C LYS A 331 24.88 -20.59 -9.54
N SER A 332 24.27 -20.68 -8.35
CA SER A 332 22.82 -20.64 -8.18
C SER A 332 22.22 -19.32 -8.67
N ILE A 333 22.92 -18.20 -8.49
CA ILE A 333 22.49 -16.89 -9.01
C ILE A 333 22.53 -16.88 -10.54
N SER A 334 23.63 -17.34 -11.16
CA SER A 334 23.70 -17.48 -12.63
C SER A 334 22.57 -18.33 -13.18
N GLN A 335 22.33 -19.51 -12.60
CA GLN A 335 21.26 -20.42 -13.03
C GLN A 335 19.88 -19.81 -12.88
N CYS A 336 19.64 -19.04 -11.81
CA CYS A 336 18.40 -18.30 -11.63
C CYS A 336 18.21 -17.22 -12.70
N LEU A 337 19.27 -16.47 -13.03
CA LEU A 337 19.22 -15.44 -14.07
C LEU A 337 18.95 -16.07 -15.44
N ASP A 338 19.61 -17.17 -15.78
CA ASP A 338 19.41 -17.87 -17.05
C ASP A 338 17.96 -18.36 -17.18
N ARG A 339 17.42 -18.97 -16.12
CA ARG A 339 16.01 -19.39 -16.08
C ARG A 339 15.04 -18.22 -16.21
N LEU A 340 15.31 -17.09 -15.54
CA LEU A 340 14.46 -15.91 -15.65
C LEU A 340 14.47 -15.34 -17.08
N ARG A 341 15.63 -15.29 -17.74
CA ARG A 341 15.73 -14.85 -19.13
C ARG A 341 14.98 -15.80 -20.06
N GLU A 342 15.22 -17.10 -19.94
CA GLU A 342 14.52 -18.14 -20.72
C GLU A 342 13.01 -18.06 -20.52
N TYR A 343 12.55 -17.92 -19.27
CA TYR A 343 11.13 -17.79 -18.96
C TYR A 343 10.50 -16.56 -19.62
N LEU A 344 11.11 -15.38 -19.48
CA LEU A 344 10.59 -14.17 -20.12
C LEU A 344 10.66 -14.24 -21.65
N ASP A 345 11.65 -14.93 -22.22
CA ASP A 345 11.79 -15.16 -23.65
C ASP A 345 10.65 -16.06 -24.17
N THR A 346 10.29 -17.12 -23.43
CA THR A 346 9.15 -17.99 -23.77
C THR A 346 7.80 -17.27 -23.74
N LEU A 347 7.72 -16.10 -23.09
CA LEU A 347 6.54 -15.25 -23.02
C LEU A 347 6.60 -14.06 -23.99
N ASP A 348 7.64 -13.95 -24.82
CA ASP A 348 7.94 -12.78 -25.67
C ASP A 348 8.06 -11.46 -24.87
N GLN A 349 8.33 -11.54 -23.57
CA GLN A 349 8.41 -10.40 -22.65
C GLN A 349 9.87 -9.99 -22.34
N TYR A 350 10.86 -10.78 -22.75
CA TYR A 350 12.27 -10.52 -22.42
C TYR A 350 12.73 -9.13 -22.88
N ASP A 351 12.51 -8.77 -24.15
CA ASP A 351 12.95 -7.47 -24.68
C ASP A 351 12.26 -6.28 -24.00
N ALA A 352 10.99 -6.43 -23.63
CA ALA A 352 10.23 -5.41 -22.91
C ALA A 352 10.76 -5.17 -21.49
N TYR A 353 11.21 -6.24 -20.81
CA TYR A 353 11.51 -6.19 -19.38
C TYR A 353 12.98 -6.26 -18.99
N LYS A 354 13.87 -6.72 -19.86
CA LYS A 354 15.30 -6.91 -19.54
C LYS A 354 16.01 -5.64 -19.06
N LYS A 355 15.51 -4.47 -19.47
CA LYS A 355 16.01 -3.15 -19.04
C LYS A 355 15.25 -2.54 -17.85
N ARG A 356 14.10 -3.10 -17.48
CA ARG A 356 13.24 -2.64 -16.38
C ARG A 356 13.50 -3.40 -15.07
N ILE A 357 14.05 -4.60 -15.15
CA ILE A 357 14.36 -5.45 -13.99
C ILE A 357 15.82 -5.23 -13.56
N HIS A 358 16.02 -4.67 -12.37
CA HIS A 358 17.31 -4.31 -11.79
C HIS A 358 17.77 -5.31 -10.71
N MET A 359 19.07 -5.56 -10.62
CA MET A 359 19.66 -6.42 -9.58
C MET A 359 20.07 -5.57 -8.39
N VAL A 360 19.22 -5.51 -7.36
CA VAL A 360 19.33 -4.55 -6.25
C VAL A 360 20.26 -5.04 -5.16
N GLY A 361 20.32 -6.35 -4.89
CA GLY A 361 21.21 -6.86 -3.87
C GLY A 361 21.17 -8.35 -3.67
N MET A 362 22.02 -8.84 -2.78
CA MET A 362 22.00 -10.23 -2.34
C MET A 362 22.27 -10.34 -0.84
N VAL A 363 21.58 -11.27 -0.20
CA VAL A 363 21.73 -11.62 1.21
C VAL A 363 22.02 -13.12 1.32
N PRO A 364 23.16 -13.50 1.92
CA PRO A 364 23.53 -14.91 2.01
C PRO A 364 22.67 -15.65 3.02
N HIS A 365 22.62 -16.97 2.92
CA HIS A 365 22.14 -17.79 4.03
C HIS A 365 23.08 -17.63 5.23
N HIS A 366 22.56 -17.16 6.37
CA HIS A 366 23.40 -16.84 7.52
C HIS A 366 22.71 -17.15 8.85
N LYS A 367 23.40 -17.86 9.76
CA LYS A 367 22.84 -18.31 11.04
C LYS A 367 22.40 -17.17 11.94
N ILE A 368 23.08 -16.02 11.89
CA ILE A 368 22.72 -14.84 12.70
C ILE A 368 21.30 -14.37 12.38
N ILE A 369 20.87 -14.42 11.10
CA ILE A 369 19.52 -14.02 10.71
C ILE A 369 18.47 -14.86 11.46
N ASN A 370 18.68 -16.18 11.56
CA ASN A 370 17.77 -17.07 12.29
C ASN A 370 17.78 -16.76 13.79
N ILE A 371 18.96 -16.48 14.37
CA ILE A 371 19.10 -16.17 15.79
C ILE A 371 18.36 -14.88 16.14
N THR A 372 18.51 -13.83 15.33
CA THR A 372 17.92 -12.52 15.59
C THR A 372 16.40 -12.54 15.38
N ASN A 373 15.92 -13.22 14.34
CA ASN A 373 14.48 -13.43 14.13
C ASN A 373 13.81 -14.14 15.32
N ASN A 374 14.47 -15.15 15.89
CA ASN A 374 13.95 -15.88 17.07
C ASN A 374 14.02 -15.08 18.37
N ARG A 375 14.76 -13.97 18.40
CA ARG A 375 14.99 -13.13 19.59
C ARG A 375 14.30 -11.76 19.49
N GLY A 376 13.45 -11.54 18.51
CA GLY A 376 12.80 -10.25 18.32
C GLY A 376 13.79 -9.12 18.05
N ALA A 377 14.86 -9.38 17.27
CA ALA A 377 15.92 -8.42 17.02
C ALA A 377 16.29 -8.31 15.53
N LEU A 378 16.85 -7.16 15.17
CA LEU A 378 17.51 -6.94 13.88
C LEU A 378 18.84 -7.69 13.80
N PHE A 379 19.26 -8.09 12.60
CA PHE A 379 20.65 -8.52 12.36
C PHE A 379 21.55 -7.36 11.96
N TYR A 380 20.96 -6.24 11.53
CA TYR A 380 21.66 -5.10 10.93
C TYR A 380 22.75 -4.51 11.83
N ASP A 381 22.61 -4.55 13.16
CA ASP A 381 23.61 -4.10 14.12
C ASP A 381 24.45 -5.25 14.73
N LYS A 382 24.12 -6.50 14.39
CA LYS A 382 24.74 -7.70 14.98
C LYS A 382 25.82 -8.35 14.10
N ASP A 383 25.82 -8.12 12.79
CA ASP A 383 26.83 -8.67 11.88
C ASP A 383 27.23 -7.69 10.77
N ARG A 384 28.50 -7.24 10.78
CA ARG A 384 29.00 -6.23 9.82
C ARG A 384 28.88 -6.67 8.36
N GLY A 385 29.03 -7.96 8.07
CA GLY A 385 28.91 -8.48 6.71
C GLY A 385 27.49 -8.35 6.20
N LEU A 386 26.51 -8.75 7.01
CA LEU A 386 25.09 -8.58 6.71
C LEU A 386 24.68 -7.10 6.69
N SER A 387 25.19 -6.27 7.61
CA SER A 387 24.96 -4.81 7.57
C SER A 387 25.42 -4.22 6.24
N SER A 388 26.60 -4.62 5.76
CA SER A 388 27.12 -4.15 4.47
C SER A 388 26.21 -4.54 3.32
N ARG A 389 25.60 -5.75 3.34
CA ARG A 389 24.65 -6.17 2.30
C ARG A 389 23.43 -5.27 2.25
N ILE A 390 22.86 -4.98 3.41
CA ILE A 390 21.65 -4.18 3.49
C ILE A 390 21.95 -2.70 3.24
N ASN A 391 23.14 -2.21 3.59
CA ASN A 391 23.59 -0.88 3.17
C ASN A 391 23.62 -0.74 1.65
N SER A 392 24.09 -1.76 0.92
CA SER A 392 24.04 -1.74 -0.55
C SER A 392 22.59 -1.67 -1.06
N VAL A 393 21.68 -2.45 -0.48
CA VAL A 393 20.26 -2.42 -0.83
C VAL A 393 19.67 -1.03 -0.57
N ALA A 394 19.90 -0.45 0.61
CA ALA A 394 19.45 0.88 0.96
C ALA A 394 20.01 1.95 0.02
N GLN A 395 21.31 1.90 -0.30
CA GLN A 395 21.93 2.81 -1.27
C GLN A 395 21.23 2.70 -2.64
N ASN A 396 20.99 1.49 -3.12
CA ASN A 396 20.32 1.26 -4.40
C ASN A 396 18.86 1.74 -4.41
N VAL A 397 18.16 1.62 -3.28
CA VAL A 397 16.82 2.22 -3.10
C VAL A 397 16.89 3.75 -3.14
N THR A 398 17.87 4.36 -2.46
CA THR A 398 18.02 5.82 -2.44
C THR A 398 18.36 6.40 -3.81
N THR A 399 19.17 5.70 -4.61
CA THR A 399 19.52 6.10 -5.98
C THR A 399 18.50 5.66 -7.03
N ARG A 400 17.35 5.12 -6.61
CA ARG A 400 16.28 4.62 -7.50
C ARG A 400 16.79 3.64 -8.55
N PHE A 401 17.68 2.72 -8.13
CA PHE A 401 18.36 1.70 -8.94
C PHE A 401 19.28 2.24 -10.04
N GLY A 402 19.70 3.52 -9.98
CA GLY A 402 20.43 4.18 -11.05
C GLY A 402 21.74 3.50 -11.47
N GLU A 403 22.44 2.85 -10.52
CA GLU A 403 23.69 2.12 -10.79
C GLU A 403 23.51 0.59 -10.85
N CYS A 404 22.30 0.08 -10.60
CA CYS A 404 22.07 -1.35 -10.57
C CYS A 404 22.11 -1.93 -11.99
N PRO A 405 22.86 -3.03 -12.24
CA PRO A 405 22.79 -3.70 -13.53
C PRO A 405 21.39 -4.27 -13.73
N THR A 406 20.91 -4.20 -14.96
CA THR A 406 19.63 -4.78 -15.36
C THR A 406 19.81 -6.22 -15.83
N LEU A 407 18.70 -6.94 -16.01
CA LEU A 407 18.69 -8.32 -16.51
C LEU A 407 19.34 -8.49 -17.89
N ASP A 408 19.38 -7.43 -18.70
CA ASP A 408 20.07 -7.33 -20.00
C ASP A 408 21.59 -7.57 -19.91
N ARG A 409 22.19 -7.37 -18.73
CA ARG A 409 23.63 -7.56 -18.51
C ARG A 409 23.99 -9.04 -18.37
N SER A 410 25.25 -9.37 -18.64
CA SER A 410 25.75 -10.75 -18.49
C SER A 410 25.76 -11.19 -17.02
N ASN A 411 25.63 -12.49 -16.76
CA ASN A 411 25.71 -13.05 -15.40
C ASN A 411 27.00 -12.64 -14.69
N ARG A 412 28.11 -12.58 -15.42
CA ARG A 412 29.41 -12.18 -14.87
C ARG A 412 29.38 -10.73 -14.37
N GLU A 413 28.80 -9.81 -15.13
CA GLU A 413 28.68 -8.40 -14.72
C GLU A 413 27.78 -8.25 -13.49
N ILE A 414 26.62 -8.91 -13.50
CA ILE A 414 25.67 -8.89 -12.38
C ILE A 414 26.32 -9.45 -11.10
N ILE A 415 26.96 -10.61 -11.18
CA ILE A 415 27.61 -11.24 -10.02
C ILE A 415 28.76 -10.38 -9.49
N ASN A 416 29.58 -9.81 -10.39
CA ASN A 416 30.66 -8.92 -10.00
C ASN A 416 30.13 -7.69 -9.26
N TYR A 417 29.01 -7.12 -9.71
CA TYR A 417 28.35 -6.00 -9.03
C TYR A 417 27.86 -6.41 -7.63
N LEU A 418 27.11 -7.51 -7.52
CA LEU A 418 26.56 -8.00 -6.25
C LEU A 418 27.64 -8.35 -5.21
N GLN A 419 28.81 -8.80 -5.67
CA GLN A 419 29.97 -9.06 -4.81
C GLN A 419 30.72 -7.77 -4.44
N LYS A 420 30.97 -6.85 -5.39
CA LYS A 420 31.69 -5.61 -5.13
C LYS A 420 30.96 -4.69 -4.16
N SER A 421 29.65 -4.55 -4.32
CA SER A 421 28.82 -3.72 -3.43
C SER A 421 28.86 -4.16 -1.96
N SER A 422 29.40 -5.35 -1.69
CA SER A 422 29.33 -6.01 -0.39
C SER A 422 30.64 -6.24 0.36
N GLY A 423 31.79 -5.88 -0.24
CA GLY A 423 33.10 -6.15 0.36
C GLY A 423 33.41 -7.64 0.62
N PHE A 424 32.59 -8.58 0.12
CA PHE A 424 32.67 -10.01 0.44
C PHE A 424 32.88 -10.83 -0.83
N THR A 425 34.01 -11.52 -0.89
CA THR A 425 34.33 -12.53 -1.90
C THR A 425 33.81 -13.89 -1.44
N PHE A 426 33.11 -14.64 -2.30
CA PHE A 426 32.68 -16.02 -2.03
C PHE A 426 33.86 -17.02 -1.85
N SER A 427 35.11 -16.56 -2.00
CA SER A 427 36.31 -17.39 -1.96
C SER A 427 37.07 -17.28 -0.62
N LYS A 428 37.44 -18.46 -0.08
CA LYS A 428 38.25 -18.75 1.15
C LYS A 428 37.52 -19.07 2.47
N LYS A 429 36.37 -19.76 2.48
CA LYS A 429 35.89 -20.42 3.72
C LYS A 429 35.54 -21.91 3.64
N ILE A 430 35.88 -22.60 2.54
CA ILE A 430 35.64 -24.04 2.40
C ILE A 430 36.90 -24.89 2.66
N SER A 431 38.12 -24.34 2.58
CA SER A 431 39.35 -25.12 2.80
C SER A 431 39.83 -25.24 4.25
N ARG A 432 39.18 -24.56 5.22
CA ARG A 432 39.63 -24.55 6.63
C ARG A 432 38.82 -25.43 7.60
N ILE A 433 37.76 -26.07 7.13
CA ILE A 433 36.97 -27.01 7.95
C ILE A 433 37.36 -28.47 7.67
N ALA A 434 38.08 -28.76 6.58
CA ALA A 434 38.53 -30.11 6.23
C ALA A 434 39.93 -30.49 6.77
N SER A 435 40.62 -29.59 7.49
CA SER A 435 41.99 -29.83 8.00
C SER A 435 42.08 -29.96 9.53
N ASN A 436 40.96 -29.97 10.26
CA ASN A 436 40.95 -30.11 11.73
C ASN A 436 40.27 -31.39 12.22
N PHE A 437 40.10 -32.37 11.34
CA PHE A 437 39.86 -33.76 11.72
C PHE A 437 40.92 -34.62 11.03
N SER A 438 42.11 -34.62 11.64
CA SER A 438 43.08 -35.72 11.54
C SER A 438 43.07 -36.46 12.86
#